data_AF-A0A0C1N7F9-F1
#
_entry.id   AF-A0A0C1N7F9-F1
#
_cell.length_a   1.000
_cell.length_b   1.000
_cell.length_c   1.000
_cell.angle_alpha   90.00
_cell.angle_beta   90.00
_cell.angle_gamma   90.00
#
_symmetry.space_group_name_H-M   'P 1'
#
loop_
_entity.id
_entity.type
_entity.pdbx_description
1 polymer ?
#
loop_
_entity_poly.entity_id
_entity_poly.type
_entity_poly.pdbx_seq_one_letter_code
_entity_poly.pdbx_strand_id
1 'polypeptide(L)'
;MRDNSRGCLQKRQDEKFDRQNLREINLQGANLADASFIGTDLSLANLQDTDLSEAKLVQAQLDGTNFTGATLSGAYIQDWNITSDTKFDGVR
;
A
#
# COMPACT_ATOMS: atom_id res chain seq x y z
N MET A 1 2.97 16.89 15.37
CA MET A 1 2.48 17.00 13.99
C MET A 1 3.68 16.75 13.09
N ARG A 2 4.03 15.48 12.88
CA ARG A 2 5.27 15.09 12.20
C ARG A 2 4.99 14.95 10.70
N ASP A 3 5.39 16.01 10.01
CA ASP A 3 6.03 16.00 8.69
C ASP A 3 5.36 15.17 7.58
N ASN A 4 4.53 15.86 6.80
CA ASN A 4 4.07 15.52 5.44
C ASN A 4 5.26 15.54 4.44
N SER A 5 6.38 14.95 4.85
CA SER A 5 7.70 15.18 4.27
C SER A 5 7.93 14.28 3.08
N ARG A 6 8.03 14.96 1.94
CA ARG A 6 8.69 14.57 0.69
C ARG A 6 7.75 13.80 -0.23
N GLY A 7 7.15 14.58 -1.14
CA GLY A 7 6.14 14.13 -2.09
C GLY A 7 6.54 12.88 -2.85
N CYS A 8 5.53 12.06 -3.14
CA CYS A 8 5.53 11.05 -4.19
C CYS A 8 6.84 10.24 -4.23
N LEU A 9 6.99 9.26 -3.32
CA LEU A 9 8.14 8.34 -3.27
C LEU A 9 8.57 7.96 -4.69
N GLN A 10 9.64 8.59 -5.15
CA GLN A 10 10.15 8.45 -6.51
C GLN A 10 11.01 7.19 -6.56
N LYS A 11 10.41 6.11 -7.08
CA LYS A 11 11.05 4.90 -7.64
C LYS A 11 12.31 4.43 -6.91
N ARG A 12 12.13 3.54 -5.93
CA ARG A 12 13.18 2.61 -5.53
C ARG A 12 12.56 1.21 -5.59
N GLN A 13 13.08 0.36 -6.47
CA GLN A 13 12.83 -1.07 -6.39
C GLN A 13 13.34 -1.55 -5.02
N ASP A 14 12.64 -2.50 -4.40
CA ASP A 14 12.98 -3.10 -3.11
C ASP A 14 12.79 -2.22 -1.84
N GLU A 15 11.81 -1.30 -1.82
CA GLU A 15 11.51 -0.56 -0.58
C GLU A 15 10.91 -1.47 0.50
N LYS A 16 11.44 -1.34 1.72
CA LYS A 16 11.04 -2.15 2.87
C LYS A 16 10.29 -1.31 3.91
N PHE A 17 8.99 -1.53 3.97
CA PHE A 17 8.04 -0.90 4.90
C PHE A 17 7.58 -1.82 6.03
N ASP A 18 8.17 -3.02 6.14
CA ASP A 18 7.77 -4.03 7.11
C ASP A 18 7.60 -3.48 8.53
N ARG A 19 6.47 -3.82 9.14
CA ARG A 19 6.11 -3.49 10.54
C ARG A 19 6.09 -1.99 10.85
N GLN A 20 5.99 -1.13 9.84
CA GLN A 20 5.78 0.29 10.03
C GLN A 20 4.31 0.61 10.32
N ASN A 21 4.08 1.75 10.98
CA ASN A 21 2.77 2.37 11.09
C ASN A 21 2.68 3.47 10.02
N LEU A 22 1.96 3.17 8.94
CA LEU A 22 1.72 4.04 7.79
C LEU A 22 0.22 4.34 7.64
N ARG A 23 -0.52 4.36 8.76
CA ARG A 23 -1.94 4.71 8.76
C ARG A 23 -2.15 6.07 8.13
N GLU A 24 -3.22 6.20 7.34
CA GLU A 24 -3.63 7.45 6.69
C GLU A 24 -2.57 8.05 5.73
N ILE A 25 -1.51 7.31 5.38
CA ILE A 25 -0.49 7.81 4.46
C ILE A 25 -1.09 8.05 3.08
N ASN A 26 -0.64 9.12 2.42
CA ASN A 26 -0.98 9.37 1.03
C ASN A 26 0.15 8.92 0.10
N LEU A 27 -0.11 7.85 -0.64
CA LEU A 27 0.80 7.22 -1.59
C LEU A 27 0.19 7.16 -3.00
N GLN A 28 -0.80 8.00 -3.28
CA GLN A 28 -1.49 8.03 -4.57
C GLN A 28 -0.50 8.15 -5.74
N GLY A 29 -0.64 7.27 -6.73
CA GLY A 29 0.18 7.24 -7.94
C GLY A 29 1.63 6.81 -7.71
N ALA A 30 1.99 6.35 -6.51
CA ALA A 30 3.35 5.90 -6.22
C ALA A 30 3.69 4.63 -7.02
N ASN A 31 4.97 4.49 -7.37
CA ASN A 31 5.50 3.22 -7.86
C ASN A 31 6.12 2.48 -6.67
N LEU A 32 5.44 1.43 -6.23
CA LEU A 32 5.78 0.55 -5.12
C LEU A 32 5.90 -0.90 -5.60
N ALA A 33 6.28 -1.10 -6.87
CA ALA A 33 6.54 -2.41 -7.41
C ALA A 33 7.68 -3.09 -6.63
N ASP A 34 7.55 -4.39 -6.37
CA ASP A 34 8.46 -5.20 -5.55
C ASP A 34 8.61 -4.76 -4.07
N ALA A 35 7.84 -3.78 -3.59
CA ALA A 35 7.95 -3.30 -2.22
C ALA A 35 7.45 -4.31 -1.18
N SER A 36 7.99 -4.26 0.03
CA SER A 36 7.62 -5.14 1.14
C SER A 36 6.87 -4.40 2.24
N PHE A 37 5.65 -4.84 2.53
CA PHE A 37 4.74 -4.31 3.55
C PHE A 37 4.39 -5.36 4.61
N ILE A 38 5.36 -6.23 4.95
CA ILE A 38 5.08 -7.38 5.81
C ILE A 38 4.76 -6.90 7.24
N GLY A 39 3.55 -7.18 7.70
CA GLY A 39 3.06 -6.75 9.02
C GLY A 39 2.88 -5.25 9.16
N THR A 40 2.82 -4.49 8.05
CA THR A 40 2.65 -3.04 8.06
C THR A 40 1.19 -2.66 8.32
N ASP A 41 0.95 -1.61 9.10
CA ASP A 41 -0.37 -1.00 9.25
C ASP A 41 -0.53 0.13 8.21
N LEU A 42 -1.33 -0.13 7.18
CA LEU A 42 -1.72 0.80 6.12
C LEU A 42 -3.20 1.19 6.26
N SER A 43 -3.85 0.94 7.40
CA SER A 43 -5.28 1.24 7.54
C SER A 43 -5.55 2.72 7.25
N LEU A 44 -6.61 2.98 6.48
CA LEU A 44 -7.01 4.29 5.95
C LEU A 44 -6.02 4.93 4.96
N ALA A 45 -5.00 4.22 4.48
CA ALA A 45 -4.06 4.75 3.50
C ALA A 45 -4.73 5.02 2.14
N ASN A 46 -4.21 6.03 1.43
CA ASN A 46 -4.56 6.30 0.05
C ASN A 46 -3.53 5.68 -0.90
N LEU A 47 -3.87 4.54 -1.49
CA LEU A 47 -3.09 3.79 -2.49
C LEU A 47 -3.74 3.83 -3.88
N GLN A 48 -4.51 4.89 -4.17
CA GLN A 48 -5.11 5.06 -5.48
C GLN A 48 -4.06 5.11 -6.59
N ASP A 49 -4.36 4.48 -7.72
CA ASP A 49 -3.51 4.45 -8.92
C ASP A 49 -2.04 4.03 -8.65
N THR A 50 -1.79 3.31 -7.56
CA THR A 50 -0.45 2.87 -7.16
C THR A 50 -0.05 1.61 -7.95
N ASP A 51 1.21 1.52 -8.35
CA ASP A 51 1.78 0.26 -8.85
C ASP A 51 2.31 -0.55 -7.67
N LEU A 52 1.61 -1.61 -7.29
CA LEU A 52 1.97 -2.60 -6.27
C LEU A 52 2.29 -3.95 -6.91
N SER A 53 2.71 -3.97 -8.18
CA SER A 53 3.07 -5.21 -8.86
C SER A 53 4.19 -5.94 -8.10
N GLU A 54 4.06 -7.24 -7.91
CA GLU A 54 5.01 -8.09 -7.14
C GLU A 54 5.22 -7.67 -5.66
N ALA A 55 4.44 -6.73 -5.13
CA ALA A 55 4.59 -6.27 -3.74
C ALA A 55 4.18 -7.35 -2.72
N LYS A 56 4.80 -7.33 -1.53
CA LYS A 56 4.50 -8.27 -0.43
C LYS A 56 3.59 -7.63 0.60
N LEU A 57 2.31 -7.97 0.58
CA LEU A 57 1.27 -7.53 1.52
C LEU A 57 0.94 -8.63 2.54
N VAL A 58 1.98 -9.25 3.12
CA VAL A 58 1.81 -10.37 4.06
C VAL A 58 1.54 -9.85 5.46
N GLN A 59 0.47 -10.30 6.12
CA GLN A 59 0.07 -9.83 7.46
C GLN A 59 -0.19 -8.32 7.57
N ALA A 60 -0.37 -7.63 6.43
CA ALA A 60 -0.63 -6.20 6.41
C ALA A 60 -2.04 -5.87 6.93
N GLN A 61 -2.18 -4.78 7.68
CA GLN A 61 -3.50 -4.22 8.05
C GLN A 61 -3.90 -3.18 7.01
N LEU A 62 -5.04 -3.38 6.37
CA LEU A 62 -5.53 -2.59 5.23
C LEU A 62 -6.97 -2.09 5.45
N ASP A 63 -7.40 -1.95 6.70
CA ASP A 63 -8.77 -1.54 7.03
C ASP A 63 -9.09 -0.17 6.41
N GLY A 64 -10.12 -0.08 5.57
CA GLY A 64 -10.51 1.18 4.91
C GLY A 64 -9.47 1.75 3.93
N THR A 65 -8.47 0.96 3.52
CA THR A 65 -7.47 1.37 2.54
C THR A 65 -8.11 1.56 1.16
N ASN A 66 -7.66 2.57 0.42
CA ASN A 66 -8.18 2.88 -0.89
C ASN A 66 -7.22 2.41 -1.99
N PHE A 67 -7.54 1.28 -2.64
CA PHE A 67 -6.79 0.73 -3.78
C PHE A 67 -7.42 1.08 -5.13
N THR A 68 -8.31 2.06 -5.23
CA THR A 68 -8.98 2.37 -6.51
C THR A 68 -7.94 2.60 -7.62
N GLY A 69 -8.03 1.83 -8.70
CA GLY A 69 -7.10 1.91 -9.84
C GLY A 69 -5.69 1.33 -9.61
N ALA A 70 -5.39 0.78 -8.43
CA ALA A 70 -4.09 0.20 -8.13
C ALA A 70 -3.82 -1.06 -8.97
N THR A 71 -2.54 -1.31 -9.26
CA THR A 71 -2.10 -2.55 -9.92
C THR A 71 -1.52 -3.50 -8.89
N LEU A 72 -2.08 -4.70 -8.76
CA LEU A 72 -1.65 -5.76 -7.83
C LEU A 72 -1.18 -7.03 -8.58
N SER A 73 -0.88 -6.91 -9.87
CA SER A 73 -0.35 -8.01 -10.69
C SER A 73 0.88 -8.65 -10.04
N GLY A 74 0.80 -9.94 -9.72
CA GLY A 74 1.89 -10.68 -9.07
C GLY A 74 2.11 -10.38 -7.58
N ALA A 75 1.30 -9.50 -6.97
CA ALA A 75 1.44 -9.20 -5.55
C ALA A 75 1.26 -10.44 -4.67
N TYR A 76 2.14 -10.59 -3.67
CA TYR A 76 2.10 -11.65 -2.69
C TYR A 76 1.20 -11.24 -1.52
N ILE A 77 -0.03 -11.74 -1.54
CA ILE A 77 -1.06 -11.40 -0.56
C ILE A 77 -1.37 -12.63 0.29
N GLN A 78 -1.08 -12.53 1.59
CA GLN A 78 -1.34 -13.60 2.55
C GLN A 78 -1.66 -13.00 3.92
N ASP A 79 -2.69 -13.51 4.59
CA ASP A 79 -3.08 -13.10 5.95
C ASP A 79 -3.25 -11.59 6.14
N TRP A 80 -3.58 -10.86 5.06
CA TRP A 80 -3.94 -9.45 5.14
C TRP A 80 -5.27 -9.26 5.87
N ASN A 81 -5.44 -8.11 6.51
CA ASN A 81 -6.71 -7.74 7.13
C ASN A 81 -7.37 -6.62 6.31
N ILE A 82 -8.61 -6.83 5.89
CA ILE A 82 -9.43 -5.87 5.13
C ILE A 82 -10.82 -5.77 5.75
N THR A 83 -11.50 -4.65 5.51
CA THR A 83 -12.88 -4.44 5.96
C THR A 83 -13.82 -4.20 4.76
N SER A 84 -15.12 -4.10 5.03
CA SER A 84 -16.11 -3.68 4.03
C SER A 84 -15.86 -2.28 3.45
N ASP A 85 -15.04 -1.48 4.14
CA ASP A 85 -14.72 -0.11 3.73
C ASP A 85 -13.47 -0.04 2.83
N THR A 86 -12.72 -1.13 2.72
CA THR A 86 -11.54 -1.21 1.84
C THR A 86 -12.00 -1.17 0.38
N LYS A 87 -11.45 -0.23 -0.41
CA LYS A 87 -11.91 0.04 -1.79
C LYS A 87 -11.02 -0.65 -2.82
N PHE A 88 -11.63 -1.40 -3.73
CA PHE A 88 -10.94 -2.14 -4.79
C PHE A 88 -11.43 -1.79 -6.21
N ASP A 89 -12.17 -0.68 -6.37
CA ASP A 89 -12.74 -0.30 -7.66
C ASP A 89 -11.65 -0.14 -8.73
N GLY A 90 -11.75 -0.89 -9.82
CA GLY A 90 -10.81 -0.79 -10.94
C GLY A 90 -9.39 -1.28 -10.66
N VAL A 91 -9.18 -2.09 -9.61
CA VAL A 91 -7.92 -2.79 -9.37
C VAL A 91 -7.57 -3.71 -10.55
N ARG A 92 -6.28 -3.76 -10.90
CA ARG A 92 -5.74 -4.50 -12.06
C ARG A 92 -4.72 -5.56 -11.65
#